data_AF-A0A5C6U1F0-F1
#
_entry.id   AF-A0A5C6U1F0-F1
#
_cell.length_a   1.000
_cell.length_b   1.000
_cell.length_c   1.000
_cell.angle_alpha   90.00
_cell.angle_beta   90.00
_cell.angle_gamma   90.00
#
_symmetry.space_group_name_H-M   'P 1'
#
loop_
_entity.id
_entity.type
_entity.pdbx_description
1 polymer ?
#
loop_
_entity_poly.entity_id
_entity_poly.type
_entity_poly.pdbx_seq_one_letter_code
_entity_poly.pdbx_strand_id
1 'polypeptide(L)' 'MRGVEILFAERTFEIDAACAEVLAALPGACDLPRAGTRIAIGDPLCSVRAEAVDEARMNEQLAARRDAVQALFGDER' A
#
# COMPACT_ATOMS: atom_id res chain seq x y z
N MET A 1 17.97 -5.85 -8.48
CA MET A 1 17.70 -5.26 -7.15
C MET A 1 16.27 -5.57 -6.75
N ARG A 2 16.04 -5.89 -5.48
CA ARG A 2 14.70 -6.18 -4.93
C ARG A 2 14.52 -5.34 -3.67
N GLY A 3 13.36 -4.69 -3.55
CA GLY A 3 13.03 -3.84 -2.42
C GLY A 3 11.61 -4.14 -1.92
N VAL A 4 11.42 -3.97 -0.62
CA VAL A 4 10.11 -4.06 0.04
C VAL A 4 9.96 -2.88 0.99
N GLU A 5 8.78 -2.29 1.00
CA GLU A 5 8.42 -1.19 1.91
C GLU A 5 7.09 -1.53 2.60
N ILE A 6 7.04 -1.37 3.93
CA ILE A 6 5.81 -1.55 4.70
C ILE A 6 5.14 -0.19 4.82
N LEU A 7 3.86 -0.14 4.46
CA LEU A 7 3.04 1.06 4.55
C LEU A 7 2.21 1.00 5.83
N PHE A 8 2.15 2.13 6.53
CA PHE A 8 1.44 2.25 7.79
C PHE A 8 0.26 3.20 7.62
N ALA A 9 -0.82 2.94 8.35
CA ALA A 9 -2.01 3.77 8.30
C ALA A 9 -1.79 5.12 9.00
N GLU A 10 -2.10 6.21 8.30
CA GLU A 10 -2.01 7.57 8.85
C GLU A 10 -3.22 7.96 9.71
N ARG A 11 -4.30 7.18 9.63
CA ARG A 11 -5.54 7.37 10.38
C ARG A 11 -6.19 6.03 10.68
N THR A 12 -7.14 6.00 11.60
CA THR A 12 -7.95 4.80 11.84
C THR A 12 -9.07 4.70 10.81
N PHE A 13 -9.23 3.54 10.17
CA PHE A 13 -10.32 3.28 9.22
C PHE A 13 -10.66 1.78 9.16
N GLU A 14 -11.76 1.46 8.50
CA GLU A 14 -12.15 0.09 8.18
C GLU A 14 -12.00 -0.12 6.66
N ILE A 15 -11.43 -1.26 6.28
CA ILE A 15 -11.30 -1.66 4.87
C ILE A 15 -12.67 -2.15 4.40
N ASP A 16 -13.30 -1.43 3.49
CA ASP A 16 -14.48 -1.95 2.80
C ASP A 16 -14.10 -2.92 1.66
N ALA A 17 -15.11 -3.56 1.07
CA ALA A 17 -14.88 -4.50 -0.02
C ALA A 17 -14.27 -3.85 -1.27
N ALA A 18 -14.68 -2.62 -1.61
CA ALA A 18 -14.15 -1.93 -2.79
C ALA A 18 -12.66 -1.60 -2.60
N CYS A 19 -12.28 -1.11 -1.43
CA CYS A 19 -10.91 -0.82 -1.05
C CYS A 19 -10.03 -2.08 -1.08
N ALA A 20 -10.51 -3.20 -0.53
CA ALA A 20 -9.78 -4.47 -0.56
C ALA A 20 -9.51 -4.94 -2.00
N GLU A 21 -10.50 -4.85 -2.89
CA GLU A 21 -10.35 -5.22 -4.31
C GLU A 21 -9.37 -4.28 -5.04
N VAL A 22 -9.46 -2.96 -4.80
CA VAL A 22 -8.55 -2.00 -5.43
C VAL A 22 -7.10 -2.22 -4.95
N LEU A 23 -6.89 -2.45 -3.65
CA LEU A 23 -5.58 -2.81 -3.09
C LEU A 23 -5.02 -4.09 -3.73
N ALA A 24 -5.86 -5.12 -3.93
CA ALA A 24 -5.44 -6.37 -4.56
C ALA A 24 -5.08 -6.21 -6.04
N ALA A 25 -5.63 -5.21 -6.71
CA ALA A 25 -5.28 -4.88 -8.09
C ALA A 25 -3.97 -4.07 -8.22
N LEU A 26 -3.45 -3.49 -7.14
CA LEU A 26 -2.23 -2.68 -7.19
C LEU A 26 -0.98 -3.56 -7.42
N PRO A 27 -0.18 -3.27 -8.47
CA PRO A 27 1.01 -4.08 -8.78
C PRO A 27 2.02 -4.10 -7.64
N GLY A 28 2.37 -5.29 -7.16
CA GLY A 28 3.39 -5.48 -6.13
C GLY A 28 2.92 -5.18 -4.71
N ALA A 29 1.63 -4.90 -4.49
CA ALA A 29 1.04 -4.88 -3.16
C ALA A 29 0.96 -6.31 -2.59
N CYS A 30 1.22 -6.45 -1.30
CA CYS A 30 1.34 -7.71 -0.57
C CYS A 30 0.77 -7.55 0.85
N ASP A 31 0.52 -8.66 1.54
CA ASP A 31 0.01 -8.66 2.92
C ASP A 31 -1.30 -7.87 3.06
N LEU A 32 -2.20 -8.05 2.08
CA LEU A 32 -3.38 -7.24 1.91
C LEU A 32 -4.41 -7.48 3.03
N PRO A 33 -4.98 -6.41 3.61
CA PRO A 33 -6.06 -6.54 4.58
C PRO A 33 -7.34 -6.99 3.89
N ARG A 34 -8.20 -7.71 4.61
CA ARG A 34 -9.50 -8.16 4.10
C ARG A 34 -10.57 -7.10 4.34
N ALA A 35 -11.64 -7.13 3.56
CA ALA A 35 -12.85 -6.36 3.87
C ALA A 35 -13.34 -6.63 5.32
N GLY A 36 -13.78 -5.58 6.01
CA GLY A 36 -14.15 -5.58 7.43
C GLY A 36 -12.96 -5.50 8.38
N THR A 37 -11.71 -5.44 7.89
CA THR A 37 -10.54 -5.26 8.75
C THR A 37 -10.46 -3.81 9.21
N ARG A 38 -10.42 -3.59 10.53
CA ARG A 38 -10.12 -2.28 11.11
C ARG A 38 -8.60 -2.11 11.24
N ILE A 39 -8.08 -1.02 10.69
CA ILE A 39 -6.67 -0.64 10.77
C ILE A 39 -6.58 0.60 11.67
N ALA A 40 -5.83 0.55 12.76
CA ALA A 40 -5.61 1.71 13.61
C ALA A 40 -4.51 2.61 13.04
N ILE A 41 -4.47 3.87 13.49
CA ILE A 41 -3.35 4.76 13.18
C ILE A 41 -2.02 4.14 13.64
N GLY A 42 -1.02 4.14 12.76
CA GLY A 42 0.29 3.53 13.01
C GLY A 42 0.33 2.00 12.85
N ASP A 43 -0.81 1.34 12.60
CA ASP A 43 -0.81 -0.09 12.28
C ASP A 43 -0.28 -0.32 10.85
N PRO A 44 0.38 -1.47 10.60
CA PRO A 44 0.76 -1.86 9.26
C PRO A 44 -0.49 -2.08 8.42
N LEU A 45 -0.55 -1.41 7.26
CA LEU A 45 -1.63 -1.55 6.30
C LEU A 45 -1.35 -2.72 5.35
N CYS A 46 -0.24 -2.64 4.62
CA CYS A 46 0.20 -3.64 3.65
C CYS A 46 1.69 -3.41 3.33
N SER A 47 2.29 -4.28 2.53
CA SER A 47 3.64 -4.05 1.98
C SER A 47 3.60 -3.85 0.46
N VAL A 48 4.56 -3.11 -0.08
CA VAL A 48 4.78 -2.97 -1.53
C VAL A 48 6.16 -3.47 -1.90
N ARG A 49 6.28 -4.16 -3.03
CA ARG A 49 7.53 -4.75 -3.51
C ARG A 49 7.90 -4.24 -4.88
N ALA A 50 9.20 -4.08 -5.13
CA ALA A 50 9.75 -3.71 -6.42
C ALA A 50 10.92 -4.60 -6.81
N GLU A 51 11.05 -4.88 -8.11
CA GLU A 51 12.21 -5.51 -8.71
C GLU A 51 12.64 -4.70 -9.93
N ALA A 52 13.93 -4.34 -9.98
CA ALA A 52 14.49 -3.52 -11.04
C ALA A 52 15.98 -3.84 -11.27
N VAL A 53 16.53 -3.37 -12.39
CA VAL A 53 17.93 -3.58 -12.76
C VAL A 53 18.91 -2.79 -11.88
N ASP A 54 18.48 -1.65 -11.32
CA ASP A 54 19.27 -0.78 -10.45
C ASP A 54 18.43 -0.21 -9.29
N GLU A 55 19.11 0.40 -8.31
CA GLU A 55 18.50 0.93 -7.09
C GLU A 55 17.61 2.16 -7.36
N ALA A 56 18.02 3.06 -8.25
CA ALA A 56 17.24 4.27 -8.54
C ALA A 56 15.87 3.90 -9.13
N ARG A 57 15.84 2.98 -10.09
CA ARG A 57 14.60 2.45 -10.67
C ARG A 57 13.76 1.67 -9.67
N MET A 58 14.39 0.93 -8.77
CA MET A 58 13.67 0.23 -7.69
C MET A 58 12.98 1.23 -6.76
N ASN A 59 13.68 2.29 -6.35
CA ASN A 59 13.15 3.33 -5.46
C ASN A 59 12.04 4.13 -6.14
N GLU A 60 12.19 4.48 -7.43
CA GLU A 60 11.12 5.12 -8.23
C GLU A 60 9.85 4.25 -8.23
N GLN A 61 9.99 2.95 -8.45
CA GLN A 61 8.85 2.04 -8.45
C GLN A 61 8.22 1.88 -7.05
N LEU A 62 9.03 1.81 -5.98
CA LEU A 62 8.50 1.75 -4.60
C LEU A 62 7.73 3.02 -4.26
N ALA A 63 8.27 4.19 -4.60
CA ALA A 63 7.59 5.47 -4.39
C ALA A 63 6.25 5.52 -5.14
N ALA A 64 6.24 5.17 -6.43
CA ALA A 64 4.99 5.16 -7.21
C ALA A 64 3.93 4.20 -6.64
N ARG A 65 4.35 3.03 -6.13
CA ARG A 65 3.44 2.06 -5.49
C ARG A 65 2.91 2.57 -4.15
N ARG A 66 3.77 3.19 -3.34
CA ARG A 66 3.35 3.84 -2.08
C ARG A 66 2.32 4.93 -2.35
N ASP A 67 2.59 5.81 -3.31
CA ASP A 67 1.68 6.91 -3.66
C ASP A 67 0.34 6.36 -4.16
N ALA A 68 0.34 5.28 -4.95
CA ALA A 68 -0.89 4.63 -5.40
C ALA A 68 -1.72 4.02 -4.25
N VAL A 69 -1.07 3.45 -3.23
CA VAL A 69 -1.77 2.97 -2.02
C VAL A 69 -2.30 4.16 -1.23
N GLN A 70 -1.48 5.18 -1.00
CA GLN A 70 -1.87 6.37 -0.23
C GLN A 70 -3.05 7.11 -0.87
N ALA A 71 -3.12 7.19 -2.20
CA ALA A 71 -4.25 7.80 -2.91
C ALA A 71 -5.61 7.12 -2.65
N LEU A 72 -5.64 5.88 -2.15
CA LEU A 72 -6.88 5.21 -1.75
C LEU A 72 -7.41 5.68 -0.39
N PHE A 73 -6.55 6.26 0.44
CA PHE A 73 -6.85 6.65 1.82
C PHE A 73 -6.68 8.15 2.09
N GLY A 74 -5.99 8.84 1.19
CA GLY A 74 -5.77 10.27 1.20
C GLY A 74 -6.83 11.00 0.38
N ASP A 75 -7.97 11.29 1.01
CA ASP A 75 -8.72 12.54 0.83
C ASP A 75 -9.78 12.64 1.96
N GLU A 76 -9.62 13.59 2.87
CA GLU A 76 -10.77 14.24 3.50
C GLU A 76 -11.32 15.21 2.46
N ARG A 77 -12.45 14.87 1.85
CA ARG A 77 -13.23 15.82 1.06
C ARG A 77 -14.39 16.37 1.89
#